data_AF-H8H2C7-F1
#
_entry.id   AF-H8H2C7-F1
#
_cell.length_a   1.000
_cell.length_b   1.000
_cell.length_c   1.000
_cell.angle_alpha   90.00
_cell.angle_beta   90.00
_cell.angle_gamma   90.00
#
_symmetry.space_group_name_H-M   'P 1'
#
loop_
_entity.id
_entity.type
_entity.pdbx_description
1 polymer ?
#
loop_
_entity_poly.entity_id
_entity_poly.type
_entity_poly.pdbx_seq_one_letter_code
_entity_poly.pdbx_strand_id
1 'polypeptide(L)'
;MRLNDDHWAVLAPLIPPSIKRTKRGRPRRPDREVLDGILWVLRTGAQWDALPKGEYPPKTTCHDRFQDWNERQVFPVILAALYELCEEQQLLDLREAFIDGTFSSAKKGAPTSVPPKKVKVPRS
;
A
#
# COMPACT_ATOMS: atom_id res chain seq x y z
N MET A 1 -1.31 13.70 1.29
CA MET A 1 -2.63 13.34 1.82
C MET A 1 -2.49 13.21 3.33
N ARG A 2 -3.50 13.62 4.08
CA ARG A 2 -3.55 13.51 5.54
C ARG A 2 -4.83 12.82 5.91
N LEU A 3 -4.74 11.83 6.78
CA LEU A 3 -5.89 11.19 7.38
C LEU A 3 -6.54 12.19 8.32
N ASN A 4 -7.84 12.44 8.15
CA ASN A 4 -8.65 13.13 9.15
C ASN A 4 -8.94 12.16 10.31
N ASP A 5 -9.63 12.66 11.34
CA ASP A 5 -9.91 11.88 12.54
C ASP A 5 -10.86 10.72 12.26
N ASP A 6 -11.84 10.91 11.37
CA ASP A 6 -12.81 9.89 10.99
C ASP A 6 -12.16 8.71 10.27
N HIS A 7 -11.30 8.98 9.28
CA HIS A 7 -10.52 7.96 8.60
C HIS A 7 -9.61 7.22 9.58
N TRP A 8 -8.99 7.96 10.50
CA TRP A 8 -8.12 7.35 11.49
C TRP A 8 -8.88 6.46 12.48
N ALA A 9 -10.10 6.84 12.87
CA ALA A 9 -10.94 6.03 13.76
C ALA A 9 -11.26 4.65 13.15
N VAL A 10 -11.43 4.57 11.82
CA VAL A 10 -11.62 3.29 11.10
C VAL A 10 -10.31 2.50 11.01
N LEU A 11 -9.19 3.16 10.69
CA LEU A 11 -7.93 2.48 10.41
C LEU A 11 -7.15 2.05 11.66
N ALA A 12 -7.16 2.86 12.72
CA ALA A 12 -6.42 2.61 13.95
C ALA A 12 -6.65 1.22 14.57
N PRO A 13 -7.89 0.71 14.73
CA PRO A 13 -8.13 -0.61 15.32
C PRO A 13 -7.65 -1.77 14.44
N LEU A 14 -7.52 -1.56 13.12
CA LEU A 14 -7.04 -2.58 12.17
C LEU A 14 -5.51 -2.70 12.18
N ILE A 15 -4.82 -1.71 12.73
CA ILE A 15 -3.36 -1.72 12.85
C ILE A 15 -2.98 -2.44 14.15
N PRO A 16 -2.33 -3.62 14.06
CA PRO A 16 -2.04 -4.40 15.24
C PRO A 16 -0.99 -3.69 16.09
N PRO A 17 -1.15 -3.71 17.42
CA PRO A 17 -0.34 -2.91 18.33
C PRO A 17 1.14 -3.24 18.16
N SER A 18 1.99 -2.24 18.36
CA SER A 18 3.43 -2.44 18.36
C SER A 18 3.82 -3.30 19.55
N ILE A 19 4.56 -4.39 19.28
CA ILE A 19 5.26 -5.14 20.33
C ILE A 19 6.23 -4.16 20.98
N LYS A 20 5.98 -3.78 22.24
CA LYS A 20 6.78 -2.79 22.97
C LYS A 20 8.25 -3.23 23.00
N ARG A 21 9.08 -2.68 22.11
CA ARG A 21 10.53 -2.79 22.23
C ARG A 21 10.96 -1.83 23.32
N THR A 22 11.32 -2.40 24.48
CA THR A 22 12.08 -1.85 25.63
C THR A 22 11.91 -0.36 25.97
N LYS A 23 11.76 -0.02 27.25
CA LYS A 23 11.66 1.38 27.75
C LYS A 23 12.88 2.29 27.43
N ARG A 24 13.88 1.81 26.69
CA ARG A 24 15.15 2.49 26.42
C ARG A 24 15.28 2.79 24.92
N GLY A 25 15.31 4.07 24.56
CA GLY A 25 15.49 4.53 23.18
C GLY A 25 14.63 5.75 22.83
N ARG A 26 14.77 6.24 21.59
CA ARG A 26 13.91 7.31 21.07
C ARG A 26 12.46 6.84 21.00
N PRO A 27 11.48 7.63 21.46
CA PRO A 27 10.07 7.29 21.34
C PRO A 27 9.69 6.97 19.88
N ARG A 28 8.82 5.97 19.72
CA ARG A 28 8.30 5.57 18.41
C ARG A 28 7.41 6.70 17.85
N ARG A 29 7.49 6.94 16.55
CA ARG A 29 6.63 7.91 15.88
C ARG A 29 5.17 7.42 15.86
N PRO A 30 4.18 8.32 16.00
CA PRO A 30 2.76 7.96 15.95
C PRO A 30 2.40 7.25 14.65
N ASP A 31 1.53 6.25 14.75
CA ASP A 31 1.22 5.37 13.62
C ASP A 31 0.46 6.11 12.51
N ARG A 32 -0.38 7.09 12.87
CA ARG A 32 -1.08 7.96 11.93
C ARG A 32 -0.13 8.78 11.05
N GLU A 33 0.87 9.43 11.64
CA GLU A 33 1.85 10.23 10.90
C GLU A 33 2.68 9.36 9.95
N VAL A 34 2.97 8.12 10.38
CA VAL A 34 3.71 7.17 9.56
C VAL A 34 2.84 6.69 8.40
N LEU A 35 1.57 6.35 8.65
CA LEU A 35 0.63 5.94 7.61
C LEU A 35 0.37 7.07 6.61
N ASP A 36 0.26 8.31 7.04
CA ASP A 36 0.19 9.49 6.17
C ASP A 36 1.36 9.55 5.16
N GLY A 37 2.58 9.30 5.65
CA GLY A 37 3.78 9.27 4.81
C GLY A 37 3.79 8.09 3.83
N ILE A 38 3.36 6.91 4.29
CA ILE A 38 3.22 5.71 3.43
C ILE A 38 2.18 5.98 2.33
N LEU A 39 1.01 6.51 2.68
CA LEU A 39 -0.05 6.82 1.72
C LEU A 39 0.38 7.88 0.71
N TRP A 40 1.21 8.85 1.12
CA TRP A 40 1.79 9.80 0.17
C TRP A 40 2.65 9.09 -0.89
N VAL A 41 3.51 8.15 -0.47
CA VAL A 41 4.35 7.35 -1.38
C VAL A 41 3.50 6.49 -2.30
N LEU A 42 2.54 5.73 -1.75
CA LEU A 42 1.67 4.85 -2.54
C LEU A 42 0.84 5.61 -3.57
N ARG A 43 0.31 6.78 -3.20
CA ARG A 43 -0.49 7.61 -4.10
C ARG A 43 0.32 8.26 -5.21
N THR A 44 1.54 8.70 -4.91
CA THR A 44 2.38 9.42 -5.87
C THR A 44 3.25 8.51 -6.73
N GLY A 45 3.47 7.27 -6.28
CA GLY A 45 4.45 6.36 -6.88
C GLY A 45 5.91 6.85 -6.74
N ALA A 46 6.15 7.91 -5.97
CA ALA A 46 7.48 8.48 -5.80
C ALA A 46 8.38 7.53 -5.01
N GLN A 47 9.69 7.67 -5.19
CA GLN A 47 10.67 6.94 -4.37
C GLN A 47 10.60 7.42 -2.91
N TRP A 48 10.92 6.54 -1.96
CA TRP A 48 10.99 6.88 -0.53
C TRP A 48 11.90 8.08 -0.23
N ASP A 49 12.93 8.29 -1.04
CA ASP A 49 13.87 9.40 -0.91
C ASP A 49 13.26 10.76 -1.26
N ALA A 50 12.18 10.76 -2.04
CA ALA A 50 11.43 11.95 -2.42
C ALA A 50 10.37 12.33 -1.38
N LEU A 51 10.22 11.56 -0.29
CA LEU A 51 9.26 11.89 0.77
C LEU A 51 9.58 13.29 1.37
N PRO A 52 8.62 14.23 1.34
CA PRO A 52 8.85 15.61 1.79
C PRO A 52 9.36 15.68 3.23
N LYS A 53 10.58 16.23 3.39
CA LYS A 53 11.22 16.40 4.70
C LYS A 53 10.51 17.49 5.48
N GLY A 54 10.26 17.26 6.77
CA GLY A 54 9.58 18.22 7.66
C GLY A 54 8.07 18.06 7.70
N GLU A 55 7.45 17.51 6.65
CA GLU A 55 6.03 17.16 6.66
C GLU A 55 5.79 15.77 7.26
N TYR A 56 6.60 14.78 6.88
CA TYR A 56 6.42 13.39 7.29
C TYR A 56 7.54 12.91 8.23
N PRO A 57 7.32 11.81 8.98
CA PRO A 57 8.40 11.13 9.67
C PRO A 57 9.54 10.75 8.71
N PRO A 58 10.76 10.49 9.21
CA PRO A 58 11.89 10.13 8.36
C PRO A 58 11.56 8.97 7.43
N LYS A 59 12.02 9.03 6.17
CA LYS A 59 11.78 7.99 5.15
C LYS A 59 12.06 6.57 5.65
N THR A 60 13.12 6.40 6.44
CA THR A 60 13.51 5.12 7.04
C THR A 60 12.46 4.63 8.02
N THR A 61 11.93 5.51 8.88
CA THR A 61 10.84 5.17 9.81
C THR A 61 9.57 4.74 9.07
N CYS A 62 9.21 5.44 7.99
CA CYS A 62 8.05 5.07 7.18
C CYS A 62 8.26 3.75 6.43
N HIS A 63 9.43 3.57 5.81
CA HIS A 63 9.76 2.36 5.06
C HIS A 63 9.86 1.11 5.96
N ASP A 64 10.53 1.22 7.11
CA ASP A 64 10.63 0.13 8.08
C ASP A 64 9.25 -0.25 8.61
N ARG A 65 8.38 0.76 8.84
CA ARG A 65 6.99 0.49 9.25
C ARG A 65 6.17 -0.17 8.16
N PHE A 66 6.32 0.30 6.92
CA PHE A 66 5.65 -0.28 5.78
C PHE A 66 5.99 -1.76 5.65
N GLN A 67 7.28 -2.13 5.78
CA GLN A 67 7.71 -3.53 5.75
C GLN A 67 7.11 -4.34 6.91
N ASP A 68 7.22 -3.86 8.16
CA ASP A 68 6.63 -4.51 9.35
C ASP A 68 5.13 -4.76 9.17
N TRP A 69 4.39 -3.75 8.70
CA TRP A 69 2.95 -3.88 8.45
C TRP A 69 2.61 -4.78 7.27
N ASN A 70 3.44 -4.80 6.23
CA ASN A 70 3.27 -5.72 5.11
C ASN A 70 3.48 -7.18 5.53
N GLU A 71 4.54 -7.46 6.30
CA GLU A 71 4.80 -8.79 6.86
C GLU A 71 3.66 -9.25 7.78
N ARG A 72 3.08 -8.31 8.54
CA ARG A 72 1.94 -8.56 9.44
C ARG A 72 0.57 -8.53 8.74
N GLN A 73 0.54 -8.45 7.41
CA GLN A 73 -0.69 -8.45 6.60
C GLN A 73 -1.69 -7.34 6.95
N VAL A 74 -1.20 -6.17 7.38
CA VAL A 74 -2.05 -5.03 7.77
C VAL A 74 -2.79 -4.44 6.56
N PHE A 75 -2.12 -4.31 5.42
CA PHE A 75 -2.72 -3.68 4.23
C PHE A 75 -3.88 -4.50 3.62
N PRO A 76 -3.78 -5.84 3.47
CA PRO A 76 -4.93 -6.64 3.07
C PRO A 76 -6.13 -6.48 4.00
N VAL A 77 -5.92 -6.44 5.32
CA VAL A 77 -6.99 -6.24 6.31
C VAL A 77 -7.64 -4.87 6.14
N ILE A 78 -6.84 -3.82 5.97
CA ILE A 78 -7.34 -2.46 5.70
C ILE A 78 -8.14 -2.43 4.40
N LEU A 79 -7.63 -3.05 3.33
CA LEU A 79 -8.29 -3.04 2.03
C LEU A 79 -9.64 -3.77 2.07
N ALA A 80 -9.73 -4.90 2.78
CA ALA A 80 -10.99 -5.62 2.98
C ALA A 80 -12.02 -4.76 3.74
N ALA A 81 -11.61 -4.10 4.83
CA ALA A 81 -12.50 -3.22 5.58
C ALA A 81 -12.99 -2.01 4.75
N LEU A 82 -12.10 -1.43 3.92
CA LEU A 82 -12.48 -0.35 3.01
C LEU A 82 -13.44 -0.83 1.92
N TYR A 83 -13.23 -2.05 1.40
CA TYR A 83 -14.13 -2.67 0.44
C TYR A 83 -15.54 -2.84 1.03
N GLU A 84 -15.65 -3.39 2.24
CA GLU A 84 -16.93 -3.55 2.94
C GLU A 84 -17.65 -2.20 3.11
N LEU A 85 -16.94 -1.16 3.55
CA LEU A 85 -17.51 0.18 3.68
C LEU A 85 -18.00 0.77 2.36
N CYS A 86 -17.25 0.56 1.27
CA CYS A 86 -17.64 1.07 -0.04
C CYS A 86 -18.81 0.27 -0.64
N GLU A 87 -18.88 -1.04 -0.40
CA GLU A 87 -20.04 -1.88 -0.78
C GLU A 87 -21.31 -1.42 -0.06
N GLU A 88 -21.25 -1.23 1.27
CA GLU A 88 -22.38 -0.74 2.07
C GLU A 88 -22.92 0.61 1.58
N GLN A 89 -22.01 1.48 1.13
CA GLN A 89 -22.36 2.80 0.60
C GLN A 89 -22.67 2.78 -0.90
N GLN A 90 -22.65 1.61 -1.55
CA GLN A 90 -22.86 1.45 -2.99
C GLN A 90 -21.93 2.34 -3.84
N LEU A 91 -20.69 2.52 -3.37
CA LEU A 91 -19.66 3.32 -4.02
C LEU A 91 -18.81 2.50 -5.00
N LEU A 92 -18.95 1.18 -5.01
CA LEU A 92 -18.27 0.28 -5.94
C LEU A 92 -19.26 -0.25 -6.98
N ASP A 93 -18.91 -0.10 -8.25
CA ASP A 93 -19.54 -0.85 -9.33
C ASP A 93 -18.65 -2.03 -9.70
N LEU A 94 -18.97 -3.22 -9.18
CA LEU A 94 -18.19 -4.43 -9.41
C LEU A 94 -18.56 -5.17 -10.70
N ARG A 95 -19.53 -4.65 -11.46
CA ARG A 95 -19.91 -5.26 -12.75
C ARG A 95 -18.81 -5.11 -13.79
N GLU A 96 -17.99 -4.06 -13.67
CA GLU A 96 -16.81 -3.82 -14.50
C GLU A 96 -15.59 -3.57 -13.61
N ALA A 97 -14.66 -4.54 -13.59
CA ALA A 97 -13.38 -4.41 -12.90
C ALA A 97 -12.23 -4.54 -13.90
N PHE A 98 -11.28 -3.60 -13.82
CA PHE A 98 -10.05 -3.63 -14.63
C PHE A 98 -8.88 -4.09 -13.76
N ILE A 99 -8.15 -5.10 -14.23
CA ILE A 99 -6.87 -5.49 -13.64
C ILE A 99 -5.78 -4.71 -14.38
N ASP A 100 -5.21 -3.71 -13.71
CA ASP A 100 -4.00 -3.04 -14.20
C ASP A 100 -2.76 -3.66 -13.58
N GLY A 101 -1.69 -3.78 -14.36
CA GLY A 101 -0.46 -4.42 -13.96
C GLY A 101 0.72 -3.89 -14.75
N THR A 102 1.77 -3.49 -14.03
CA THR A 102 3.02 -3.03 -14.66
C THR A 102 3.98 -4.19 -14.84
N PHE A 103 4.32 -4.52 -16.09
CA PHE A 103 5.38 -5.48 -16.39
C PHE A 103 6.74 -4.78 -16.35
N SER A 104 7.62 -5.20 -15.43
CA SER A 104 9.03 -4.80 -15.47
C SER A 104 9.87 -5.97 -15.96
N SER A 105 10.76 -5.70 -16.92
CA SER A 105 11.76 -6.69 -17.36
C SER A 105 12.68 -7.06 -16.19
N ALA A 106 13.11 -8.33 -16.14
CA ALA A 106 14.03 -8.80 -15.13
C ALA A 106 15.40 -8.09 -15.28
N LYS A 107 15.90 -7.48 -14.20
CA LYS A 107 17.17 -6.71 -14.17
C LYS A 107 18.41 -7.48 -14.66
N LYS A 108 18.37 -8.81 -14.75
CA LYS A 108 19.48 -9.67 -15.22
C LYS A 108 19.20 -10.43 -16.52
N GLY A 109 18.16 -10.06 -17.28
CA GLY A 109 17.85 -10.73 -18.54
C GLY A 109 17.42 -12.19 -18.31
N ALA A 110 16.23 -12.38 -17.74
CA ALA A 110 15.57 -13.67 -17.87
C ALA A 110 15.29 -13.93 -19.37
N PRO A 111 15.33 -15.19 -19.85
CA PRO A 111 15.04 -15.49 -21.24
C PRO A 111 13.69 -14.87 -21.61
N THR A 112 13.68 -14.13 -22.74
CA THR A 112 12.50 -13.48 -23.30
C THR A 112 11.30 -14.42 -23.21
N SER A 113 10.25 -13.97 -22.53
CA SER A 113 8.96 -14.68 -22.50
C SER A 113 8.60 -15.08 -23.93
N VAL A 114 8.31 -16.37 -24.13
CA VAL A 114 7.90 -16.88 -25.44
C VAL A 114 6.77 -16.00 -25.96
N PRO A 115 6.83 -15.51 -27.21
CA PRO A 115 5.74 -14.72 -27.78
C PRO A 115 4.42 -15.50 -27.60
N PRO A 116 3.34 -14.85 -27.15
CA PRO A 116 2.06 -15.53 -27.00
C PRO A 116 1.71 -16.20 -28.33
N LYS A 117 1.32 -17.48 -28.29
CA LYS A 117 0.86 -18.21 -29.48
C LYS A 117 -0.31 -17.43 -30.06
N LYS A 118 -0.11 -16.82 -31.24
CA LYS A 118 -1.19 -16.21 -32.02
C LYS A 118 -2.22 -17.29 -32.30
N VAL A 119 -3.40 -17.17 -31.69
CA VAL A 119 -4.55 -18.00 -32.04
C VAL A 119 -4.96 -17.61 -33.46
N LYS A 120 -4.82 -18.52 -34.43
CA LYS A 120 -5.32 -18.28 -35.79
C LYS A 120 -6.85 -18.39 -35.76
N VAL A 121 -7.51 -17.26 -35.98
CA VAL A 121 -8.96 -17.23 -36.23
C VAL A 121 -9.22 -17.84 -37.61
N PRO A 122 -10.19 -18.76 -37.78
CA PRO A 122 -10.56 -19.28 -39.10
C PRO A 122 -11.06 -18.16 -40.00
N ARG A 123 -10.63 -18.13 -41.27
CA ARG A 123 -11.24 -17.24 -42.27
C ARG A 123 -12.58 -17.83 -42.71
N SER A 124 -13.62 -17.00 -42.70
CA SER A 124 -14.89 -17.23 -43.40
C SER A 124 -14.71 -17.30 -44.91
#